data_AF-A0A136WBI3-F1
#
_entry.id   AF-A0A136WBI3-F1
#
_cell.length_a   1.000
_cell.length_b   1.000
_cell.length_c   1.000
_cell.angle_alpha   90.00
_cell.angle_beta   90.00
_cell.angle_gamma   90.00
#
_symmetry.space_group_name_H-M   'P 1'
#
loop_
_entity.id
_entity.type
_entity.pdbx_description
1 polymer ?
#
loop_
_entity_poly.entity_id
_entity_poly.type
_entity_poly.pdbx_seq_one_letter_code
_entity_poly.pdbx_strand_id
1 'polypeptide(L)'
;MDQKTLIVSCVEYYGFLKNVPANKVFLSFRQASILPILLESNTHFPEMDLDFYAGMIDGMIAIESDAEDNDYMHYKERISLVTEVVSMLAKKHDLDDVAACTMYYASHAAEMVSEDSSGYYQKMAEDIFAMIEAE
;
A
#
# COMPACT_ATOMS: atom_id res chain seq x y z
N MET A 1 8.64 -11.96 -1.75
CA MET A 1 7.19 -11.80 -2.06
C MET A 1 7.04 -11.53 -3.56
N ASP A 2 5.86 -11.77 -4.16
CA ASP A 2 5.59 -11.27 -5.52
C ASP A 2 5.44 -9.74 -5.53
N GLN A 3 5.51 -9.10 -6.71
CA GLN A 3 5.69 -7.64 -6.81
C GLN A 3 4.53 -6.85 -6.19
N LYS A 4 3.27 -7.14 -6.53
CA LYS A 4 2.12 -6.46 -5.89
C LYS A 4 2.11 -6.65 -4.38
N THR A 5 2.33 -7.87 -3.89
CA THR A 5 2.28 -8.19 -2.45
C THR A 5 3.38 -7.42 -1.72
N LEU A 6 4.58 -7.31 -2.30
CA LEU A 6 5.66 -6.50 -1.76
C LEU A 6 5.27 -5.02 -1.66
N ILE A 7 4.78 -4.43 -2.77
CA ILE A 7 4.41 -3.01 -2.82
C ILE A 7 3.34 -2.71 -1.77
N VAL A 8 2.26 -3.49 -1.75
CA VAL A 8 1.15 -3.32 -0.81
C VAL A 8 1.64 -3.50 0.62
N SER A 9 2.42 -4.55 0.91
CA SER A 9 2.92 -4.80 2.26
C SER A 9 3.82 -3.70 2.77
N CYS A 10 4.73 -3.17 1.94
CA CYS A 10 5.61 -2.08 2.33
C CYS A 10 4.85 -0.78 2.57
N VAL A 11 3.87 -0.46 1.73
CA VAL A 11 3.07 0.77 1.89
C VAL A 11 2.21 0.71 3.15
N GLU A 12 1.48 -0.38 3.33
CA GLU A 12 0.57 -0.55 4.47
C GLU A 12 1.34 -0.63 5.80
N TYR A 13 2.44 -1.38 5.82
CA TYR A 13 3.27 -1.50 7.01
C TYR A 13 3.96 -0.18 7.35
N TYR A 14 4.48 0.54 6.35
CA TYR A 14 5.13 1.82 6.57
C TYR A 14 4.12 2.89 7.03
N GLY A 15 2.89 2.86 6.52
CA GLY A 15 1.80 3.70 7.01
C GLY A 15 1.48 3.45 8.48
N PHE A 16 1.43 2.18 8.89
CA PHE A 16 1.34 1.81 10.30
C PHE A 16 2.53 2.35 11.11
N LEU A 17 3.78 2.12 10.67
CA LEU A 17 4.97 2.55 11.42
C LEU A 17 5.07 4.07 11.59
N LYS A 18 4.67 4.83 10.56
CA LYS A 18 4.74 6.28 10.56
C LYS A 18 3.45 6.95 10.99
N ASN A 19 2.41 6.19 11.30
CA ASN A 19 1.08 6.69 11.63
C ASN A 19 0.55 7.67 10.55
N VAL A 20 0.59 7.21 9.30
CA VAL A 20 0.16 7.94 8.09
C VAL A 20 -0.69 7.02 7.22
N PRO A 21 -1.78 7.50 6.58
CA PRO A 21 -2.63 6.64 5.78
C PRO A 21 -1.89 6.13 4.54
N ALA A 22 -2.14 4.87 4.19
CA ALA A 22 -1.40 4.13 3.17
C ALA A 22 -1.43 4.79 1.78
N ASN A 23 -2.56 5.39 1.39
CA ASN A 23 -2.65 6.15 0.14
C ASN A 23 -1.64 7.31 0.08
N LYS A 24 -1.42 8.05 1.18
CA LYS A 24 -0.42 9.12 1.25
C LYS A 24 1.00 8.56 1.20
N VAL A 25 1.26 7.46 1.90
CA VAL A 25 2.55 6.76 1.85
C VAL A 25 2.89 6.35 0.42
N PHE A 26 1.94 5.74 -0.31
CA PHE A 26 2.16 5.35 -1.70
C PHE A 26 2.47 6.55 -2.61
N LEU A 27 1.75 7.66 -2.43
CA LEU A 27 2.02 8.90 -3.18
C LEU A 27 3.44 9.41 -2.89
N SER A 28 3.89 9.40 -1.64
CA SER A 28 5.27 9.74 -1.27
C SER A 28 6.29 8.79 -1.90
N PHE A 29 6.02 7.48 -1.92
CA PHE A 29 6.90 6.49 -2.56
C PHE A 29 7.03 6.75 -4.06
N ARG A 30 5.94 7.14 -4.73
CA ARG A 30 5.97 7.52 -6.14
C ARG A 30 6.76 8.79 -6.37
N GLN A 31 6.54 9.82 -5.57
CA GLN A 31 7.25 11.11 -5.69
C GLN A 31 8.76 10.96 -5.48
N ALA A 32 9.15 10.13 -4.52
CA ALA A 32 10.56 9.87 -4.19
C ALA A 32 11.19 8.72 -5.00
N SER A 33 10.50 8.16 -6.01
CA SER A 33 10.98 7.04 -6.83
C SER A 33 11.42 5.81 -6.01
N ILE A 34 10.68 5.50 -4.94
CA ILE A 34 10.95 4.37 -4.05
C ILE A 34 10.58 3.03 -4.70
N LEU A 35 9.51 2.97 -5.50
CA LEU A 35 8.99 1.70 -6.04
C LEU A 35 10.02 0.92 -6.89
N PRO A 36 10.76 1.54 -7.83
CA PRO A 36 11.78 0.81 -8.58
C PRO A 36 12.89 0.25 -7.67
N ILE A 37 13.32 1.03 -6.68
CA ILE A 37 14.38 0.65 -5.73
C ILE A 37 13.91 -0.50 -4.83
N LEU A 38 12.66 -0.45 -4.37
CA LEU A 38 12.03 -1.52 -3.60
C LEU A 38 11.98 -2.84 -4.40
N LEU A 39 11.54 -2.77 -5.65
CA LEU A 39 11.43 -3.94 -6.53
C LEU A 39 12.80 -4.52 -6.90
N GLU A 40 13.79 -3.68 -7.16
CA GLU A 40 15.17 -4.09 -7.38
C GLU A 40 15.77 -4.74 -6.13
N SER A 41 15.53 -4.16 -4.95
CA SER A 41 16.00 -4.69 -3.67
C SER A 41 15.43 -6.09 -3.39
N ASN A 42 14.13 -6.31 -3.59
CA ASN A 42 13.51 -7.65 -3.44
C ASN A 42 14.00 -8.67 -4.48
N THR A 43 14.52 -8.23 -5.63
CA THR A 43 15.14 -9.13 -6.61
C THR A 43 16.51 -9.63 -6.11
N HIS A 44 17.28 -8.77 -5.45
CA HIS A 44 18.61 -9.11 -4.93
C HIS A 44 18.57 -9.76 -3.54
N PHE A 45 17.58 -9.41 -2.72
CA PHE A 45 17.41 -9.83 -1.33
C PHE A 45 15.97 -10.33 -1.08
N PRO A 46 15.53 -11.42 -1.73
CA PRO A 46 14.15 -11.92 -1.65
C PRO A 46 13.73 -12.47 -0.28
N GLU A 47 14.69 -12.73 0.61
CA GLU A 47 14.50 -13.26 1.95
C GLU A 47 14.26 -12.20 3.02
N MET A 48 14.37 -10.91 2.67
CA MET A 48 14.22 -9.81 3.62
C MET A 48 12.76 -9.58 4.02
N ASP A 49 12.58 -9.12 5.25
CA ASP A 49 11.28 -8.82 5.83
C ASP A 49 10.88 -7.34 5.67
N LEU A 50 9.69 -7.00 6.16
CA LEU A 50 9.15 -5.65 6.06
C LEU A 50 9.93 -4.63 6.90
N ASP A 51 10.60 -5.06 7.98
CA ASP A 51 11.43 -4.18 8.81
C ASP A 51 12.69 -3.74 8.06
N PHE A 52 13.32 -4.65 7.31
CA PHE A 52 14.41 -4.31 6.41
C PHE A 52 14.00 -3.27 5.37
N TYR A 53 12.87 -3.48 4.68
CA TYR A 53 12.39 -2.54 3.68
C TYR A 53 12.00 -1.19 4.30
N ALA A 54 11.35 -1.18 5.46
CA ALA A 54 11.02 0.05 6.18
C ALA A 54 12.29 0.84 6.56
N GLY A 55 13.34 0.17 7.05
CA GLY A 55 14.63 0.80 7.35
C GLY A 55 15.32 1.37 6.10
N MET A 56 15.23 0.67 4.97
CA MET A 56 15.72 1.17 3.68
C MET A 56 14.96 2.43 3.26
N ILE A 57 13.62 2.42 3.37
CA ILE A 57 12.76 3.55 3.02
C ILE A 57 13.04 4.76 3.93
N ASP A 58 13.23 4.55 5.24
CA ASP A 58 13.62 5.60 6.20
C ASP A 58 14.95 6.29 5.84
N GLY A 59 15.88 5.55 5.24
CA GLY A 59 17.13 6.13 4.73
C GLY A 59 16.94 7.04 3.51
N MET A 60 15.76 7.00 2.87
CA MET A 60 15.48 7.67 1.60
C MET A 60 14.46 8.80 1.73
N ILE A 61 13.47 8.64 2.61
CA ILE A 61 12.42 9.63 2.86
C ILE A 61 12.20 9.80 4.36
N ALA A 62 11.85 11.02 4.75
CA ALA A 62 11.39 11.33 6.11
C ALA A 62 9.88 11.52 6.08
N ILE A 63 9.14 10.53 6.56
CA ILE A 63 7.72 10.65 6.90
C ILE A 63 7.61 10.60 8.42
N GLU A 64 7.06 11.65 9.00
CA GLU A 64 6.89 11.80 10.44
C GLU A 64 5.42 12.12 10.75
N SER A 65 4.93 11.62 11.88
CA SER A 65 3.63 11.95 12.43
C SER A 65 3.82 12.40 13.87
N ASP A 66 3.17 13.50 14.23
CA ASP A 66 3.21 14.08 15.58
C ASP A 66 2.12 13.50 16.51
N ALA A 67 1.32 12.54 16.02
CA ALA A 67 0.21 11.97 16.77
C ALA A 67 0.68 10.95 17.81
N GLU A 68 0.13 11.04 19.03
CA GLU A 68 0.48 10.17 20.17
C GLU A 68 -0.07 8.74 20.02
N ASP A 69 -1.27 8.61 19.44
CA ASP A 69 -1.95 7.34 19.18
C ASP A 69 -1.84 6.94 17.70
N ASN A 70 -1.72 5.64 17.43
CA ASN A 70 -1.67 5.12 16.06
C ASN A 70 -3.08 4.84 15.55
N ASP A 71 -3.48 5.57 14.51
CA ASP A 71 -4.80 5.49 13.89
C ASP A 71 -4.86 4.48 12.73
N TYR A 72 -3.77 3.76 12.45
CA TYR A 72 -3.61 2.89 11.26
C TYR A 72 -3.18 1.46 11.62
N MET A 73 -3.74 0.92 12.69
CA MET A 73 -3.38 -0.37 13.30
C MET A 73 -3.73 -1.59 12.44
N HIS A 74 -4.74 -1.50 11.57
CA HIS A 74 -5.28 -2.62 10.79
C HIS A 74 -4.54 -2.89 9.47
N TYR A 75 -3.23 -2.69 9.43
CA TYR A 75 -2.43 -2.83 8.21
C TYR A 75 -2.42 -4.26 7.65
N LYS A 76 -2.54 -5.30 8.48
CA LYS A 76 -2.53 -6.69 8.00
C LYS A 76 -3.81 -7.03 7.25
N GLU A 77 -4.94 -6.57 7.77
CA GLU A 77 -6.26 -6.69 7.15
C GLU A 77 -6.27 -5.93 5.82
N ARG A 78 -5.72 -4.71 5.79
CA ARG A 78 -5.55 -3.94 4.56
C ARG A 78 -4.66 -4.66 3.55
N ILE A 79 -3.50 -5.21 3.96
CA ILE A 79 -2.63 -5.96 3.03
C ILE A 79 -3.39 -7.07 2.32
N SER A 80 -4.19 -7.85 3.06
CA SER A 80 -4.98 -8.94 2.47
C SER A 80 -6.02 -8.39 1.48
N LEU A 81 -6.83 -7.43 1.92
CA LEU A 81 -7.89 -6.83 1.12
C LEU A 81 -7.35 -6.16 -0.14
N VAL A 82 -6.36 -5.29 0.02
CA VAL A 82 -5.80 -4.47 -1.06
C VAL A 82 -5.09 -5.33 -2.10
N THR A 83 -4.36 -6.37 -1.68
CA THR A 83 -3.72 -7.29 -2.61
C THR A 83 -4.74 -7.98 -3.53
N GLU A 84 -5.92 -8.33 -2.99
CA GLU A 84 -7.01 -8.91 -3.76
C GLU A 84 -7.62 -7.90 -4.73
N VAL A 85 -7.95 -6.69 -4.26
CA VAL A 85 -8.48 -5.60 -5.10
C VAL A 85 -7.52 -5.24 -6.23
N VAL A 86 -6.23 -5.10 -5.95
CA VAL A 86 -5.19 -4.85 -6.96
C VAL A 86 -5.13 -5.97 -7.99
N SER A 87 -5.27 -7.24 -7.56
CA SER A 87 -5.32 -8.38 -8.48
C SER A 87 -6.55 -8.32 -9.41
N MET A 88 -7.69 -7.87 -8.90
CA MET A 88 -8.90 -7.68 -9.70
C MET A 88 -8.72 -6.56 -10.72
N LEU A 89 -8.15 -5.41 -10.31
CA LEU A 89 -7.84 -4.28 -11.19
C LEU A 89 -6.85 -4.67 -12.29
N ALA A 90 -5.75 -5.34 -11.92
CA ALA A 90 -4.74 -5.83 -12.87
C ALA A 90 -5.37 -6.71 -13.96
N LYS A 91 -6.20 -7.68 -13.54
CA LYS A 91 -6.89 -8.59 -14.46
C LYS A 91 -7.94 -7.88 -15.32
N LYS A 92 -8.69 -6.94 -14.75
CA LYS A 92 -9.78 -6.24 -15.46
C LYS A 92 -9.25 -5.32 -16.56
N HIS A 93 -8.15 -4.62 -16.28
CA HIS A 93 -7.62 -3.55 -17.12
C HIS A 93 -6.32 -3.93 -17.85
N ASP A 94 -5.88 -5.18 -17.75
CA ASP A 94 -4.62 -5.68 -18.34
C ASP A 94 -3.39 -4.84 -17.90
N LEU A 95 -3.34 -4.53 -16.60
CA LEU A 95 -2.28 -3.73 -15.99
C LEU A 95 -1.20 -4.62 -15.37
N ASP A 96 0.05 -4.15 -15.40
CA ASP A 96 1.09 -4.72 -14.55
C ASP A 96 0.85 -4.38 -13.06
N ASP A 97 1.57 -5.06 -12.16
CA ASP A 97 1.41 -4.92 -10.71
C ASP A 97 1.61 -3.48 -10.23
N VAL A 98 2.54 -2.73 -10.83
CA VAL A 98 2.84 -1.34 -10.44
C VAL A 98 1.72 -0.41 -10.89
N ALA A 99 1.23 -0.57 -12.11
CA ALA A 99 0.13 0.19 -12.67
C ALA A 99 -1.18 -0.09 -11.93
N ALA A 100 -1.45 -1.35 -11.57
CA ALA A 100 -2.62 -1.73 -10.77
C ALA A 100 -2.56 -1.17 -9.35
N CYS A 101 -1.41 -1.24 -8.66
CA CYS A 101 -1.22 -0.57 -7.36
C CYS A 101 -1.41 0.95 -7.50
N THR A 102 -0.90 1.53 -8.58
CA THR A 102 -1.04 2.97 -8.85
C THR A 102 -2.50 3.36 -9.04
N MET A 103 -3.27 2.58 -9.78
CA MET A 103 -4.70 2.80 -9.96
C MET A 103 -5.45 2.69 -8.63
N TYR A 104 -5.15 1.67 -7.82
CA TYR A 104 -5.75 1.52 -6.49
C TYR A 104 -5.44 2.72 -5.59
N TYR A 105 -4.18 3.03 -5.32
CA TYR A 105 -3.82 4.07 -4.34
C TYR A 105 -4.12 5.50 -4.79
N ALA A 106 -4.47 5.71 -6.07
CA ALA A 106 -4.96 6.98 -6.58
C ALA A 106 -6.50 7.13 -6.44
N SER A 107 -7.21 6.06 -6.07
CA SER A 107 -8.66 6.06 -5.92
C SER A 107 -9.13 6.68 -4.61
N HIS A 108 -10.35 7.21 -4.60
CA HIS A 108 -11.01 7.65 -3.38
C HIS A 108 -11.35 6.45 -2.46
N ALA A 109 -11.63 5.28 -3.03
CA ALA A 109 -11.81 4.06 -2.24
C ALA A 109 -10.58 3.72 -1.40
N ALA A 110 -9.36 3.94 -1.92
CA ALA A 110 -8.13 3.71 -1.17
C ALA A 110 -7.94 4.70 -0.01
N GLU A 111 -8.40 5.95 -0.14
CA GLU A 111 -8.45 6.89 0.99
C GLU A 111 -9.33 6.33 2.10
N MET A 112 -10.54 5.87 1.76
CA MET A 112 -11.46 5.31 2.73
C MET A 112 -10.89 4.03 3.39
N VAL A 113 -10.34 3.11 2.61
CA VAL A 113 -9.73 1.88 3.13
C VAL A 113 -8.54 2.18 4.05
N SER A 114 -7.76 3.22 3.75
CA SER A 114 -6.58 3.61 4.55
C SER A 114 -6.95 4.12 5.94
N GLU A 115 -8.14 4.69 6.13
CA GLU A 115 -8.60 5.27 7.39
C GLU A 115 -9.30 4.20 8.26
N ASP A 116 -8.71 3.80 9.40
CA ASP A 116 -9.30 2.77 10.28
C ASP A 116 -10.72 3.16 10.74
N SER A 117 -10.94 4.45 10.97
CA SER A 117 -12.23 5.00 11.40
C SER A 117 -13.36 4.78 10.39
N SER A 118 -13.05 4.52 9.12
CA SER A 118 -14.07 4.26 8.10
C SER A 118 -14.65 2.85 8.19
N GLY A 119 -13.88 1.89 8.72
CA GLY A 119 -14.20 0.45 8.72
C GLY A 119 -14.13 -0.21 7.34
N TYR A 120 -13.64 0.47 6.29
CA TYR A 120 -13.64 -0.08 4.92
C TYR A 120 -12.66 -1.23 4.73
N TYR A 121 -11.62 -1.31 5.55
CA TYR A 121 -10.70 -2.45 5.58
C TYR A 121 -11.37 -3.79 5.92
N GLN A 122 -12.62 -3.78 6.40
CA GLN A 122 -13.42 -4.97 6.71
C GLN A 122 -14.41 -5.35 5.59
N LYS A 123 -14.50 -4.57 4.51
CA LYS A 123 -15.38 -4.85 3.37
C LYS A 123 -14.82 -6.00 2.53
N MET A 124 -15.67 -6.54 1.65
CA MET A 124 -15.24 -7.52 0.66
C MET A 124 -14.44 -6.84 -0.45
N ALA A 125 -13.48 -7.55 -1.05
CA ALA A 125 -12.66 -7.02 -2.12
C ALA A 125 -13.50 -6.59 -3.33
N GLU A 126 -14.58 -7.33 -3.64
CA GLU A 126 -15.50 -7.02 -4.73
C GLU A 126 -16.23 -5.69 -4.51
N ASP A 127 -16.57 -5.36 -3.26
CA ASP A 127 -17.22 -4.09 -2.93
C ASP A 127 -16.27 -2.92 -3.18
N ILE A 128 -15.02 -3.03 -2.71
CA ILE A 128 -14.00 -2.00 -2.93
C ILE A 128 -13.67 -1.86 -4.41
N PHE A 129 -13.50 -2.98 -5.12
CA PHE A 129 -13.28 -2.99 -6.56
C PHE A 129 -14.42 -2.30 -7.31
N ALA A 130 -15.68 -2.61 -6.98
CA ALA A 130 -16.83 -1.99 -7.61
C ALA A 130 -16.92 -0.48 -7.33
N MET A 131 -16.46 -0.03 -6.16
CA MET A 131 -16.34 1.40 -5.85
C MET A 131 -15.32 2.09 -6.75
N ILE A 132 -14.13 1.50 -6.93
CA ILE A 132 -13.08 2.05 -7.79
C ILE A 132 -13.54 2.13 -9.25
N GLU A 133 -14.23 1.10 -9.76
CA GLU A 133 -14.77 1.10 -11.13
C GLU A 133 -15.85 2.17 -11.36
N ALA A 134 -16.41 2.74 -10.29
CA ALA A 134 -17.46 3.76 -10.34
C ALA A 134 -16.93 5.20 -10.18
N GLU A 135 -15.62 5.38 -9.98
CA GLU A 135 -14.95 6.69 -9.91
C GLU A 135 -14.73 7.31 -11.31
#